data_AF-Q0ACZ2-F1
#
_entry.id   AF-Q0ACZ2-F1
#
_cell.length_a   1.000
_cell.length_b   1.000
_cell.length_c   1.000
_cell.angle_alpha   90.00
_cell.angle_beta   90.00
_cell.angle_gamma   90.00
#
_symmetry.space_group_name_H-M   'P 1'
#
loop_
_entity.id
_entity.type
_entity.pdbx_description
1 polymer ?
#
loop_
_entity_poly.entity_id
_entity_poly.type
_entity_poly.pdbx_seq_one_letter_code
_entity_poly.pdbx_strand_id
1 'polypeptide(L)'
;MIDFEEIRKQIAIKHNVLLDKDDPILVTITINEIVLSRYLDLVTERYSDASRDLTIALLHQQEESKRIAEKIITEASDYVSNQVRQSVEESILEASKNLKQQSLGNNIASSNYYAQKAEKKATLATIMAVVSTVVAVVALVVVALN
;
A
#
# COMPACT_ATOMS: atom_id res chain seq x y z
N MET A 1 43.05 -27.03 37.10
CA MET A 1 44.18 -27.96 37.21
C MET A 1 43.78 -29.02 38.21
N ILE A 2 43.77 -30.28 37.79
CA ILE A 2 43.34 -31.39 38.64
C ILE A 2 44.23 -31.53 39.88
N ASP A 3 43.60 -31.75 41.04
CA ASP A 3 44.27 -32.07 42.30
C ASP A 3 44.43 -33.60 42.44
N PHE A 4 45.64 -34.08 42.14
CA PHE A 4 45.96 -35.50 42.20
C PHE A 4 46.06 -36.05 43.63
N GLU A 5 46.26 -35.21 44.66
CA GLU A 5 46.25 -35.69 46.05
C GLU A 5 44.83 -36.03 46.48
N GLU A 6 43.89 -35.15 46.14
CA GLU A 6 42.48 -35.35 46.45
C GLU A 6 41.91 -36.56 45.69
N ILE A 7 42.26 -36.75 44.42
CA ILE A 7 41.86 -37.94 43.64
C ILE A 7 42.39 -39.23 44.29
N ARG A 8 43.68 -39.27 44.65
CA ARG A 8 44.27 -40.45 45.30
C ARG A 8 43.56 -40.78 46.61
N LYS A 9 43.27 -39.76 47.43
CA LYS A 9 42.56 -39.91 48.70
C LYS A 9 41.14 -40.44 48.51
N GLN A 10 40.39 -39.90 47.55
CA GLN A 10 39.02 -40.35 47.28
C GLN A 10 38.97 -41.79 46.77
N ILE A 11 39.90 -42.18 45.90
CA ILE A 11 39.96 -43.55 45.38
C ILE A 11 40.34 -44.54 46.48
N ALA A 12 41.29 -44.16 47.36
CA ALA A 12 41.65 -44.97 48.51
C ALA A 12 40.46 -45.19 49.46
N ILE A 13 39.68 -44.15 49.77
CA ILE A 13 38.52 -44.26 50.66
C ILE A 13 37.38 -45.07 50.02
N LYS A 14 37.06 -44.81 48.75
CA LYS A 14 35.85 -45.33 48.11
C LYS A 14 36.03 -46.72 47.49
N HIS A 15 37.24 -47.02 47.02
CA HIS A 15 37.54 -48.24 46.27
C HIS A 15 38.60 -49.11 46.96
N ASN A 16 39.15 -48.66 48.10
CA ASN A 16 40.20 -49.36 48.86
C ASN A 16 41.45 -49.68 48.01
N VAL A 17 41.75 -48.81 47.03
CA VAL A 17 42.93 -48.90 46.15
C VAL A 17 43.85 -47.73 46.44
N LEU A 18 45.10 -48.03 46.80
CA LEU A 18 46.13 -47.02 46.99
C LEU A 18 46.86 -46.78 45.67
N LEU A 19 46.70 -45.60 45.09
CA LEU A 19 47.38 -45.19 43.86
C LEU A 19 48.70 -44.51 44.22
N ASP A 20 49.78 -44.95 43.57
CA ASP A 20 51.08 -44.27 43.67
C ASP A 20 51.17 -43.09 42.68
N LYS A 21 52.17 -42.23 42.83
CA LYS A 21 52.37 -41.05 41.98
C LYS A 21 52.60 -41.41 40.50
N ASP A 22 53.23 -42.54 40.25
CA ASP A 22 53.57 -43.02 38.90
C ASP A 22 52.51 -43.99 38.34
N ASP A 23 51.32 -44.05 38.96
CA ASP A 23 50.26 -44.95 38.51
C ASP A 23 49.75 -44.56 37.11
N PRO A 24 49.71 -45.50 36.15
CA PRO A 24 49.20 -45.26 34.79
C PRO A 24 47.77 -44.69 34.75
N ILE A 25 46.94 -44.96 35.77
CA ILE A 25 45.58 -44.41 35.87
C ILE A 25 45.63 -42.88 36.04
N LEU A 26 46.57 -42.34 36.83
CA LEU A 26 46.72 -40.89 37.00
C LEU A 26 47.26 -40.22 35.71
N VAL A 27 48.15 -40.91 34.99
CA VAL A 27 48.61 -40.48 33.66
C VAL A 27 47.44 -40.42 32.68
N THR A 28 46.55 -41.41 32.70
CA THR A 28 45.34 -41.45 31.86
C THR A 28 44.40 -40.29 32.16
N ILE A 29 44.19 -39.96 33.44
CA ILE A 29 43.40 -38.79 33.85
C ILE A 29 44.03 -37.49 33.33
N THR A 30 45.36 -37.36 33.39
CA THR A 30 46.08 -36.20 32.85
C THR A 30 45.87 -36.06 31.35
N ILE A 31 45.98 -37.16 30.59
CA ILE A 31 45.72 -37.15 29.14
C ILE A 31 44.27 -36.71 28.87
N ASN A 32 43.30 -37.23 29.63
CA ASN A 32 41.91 -36.82 29.49
C ASN A 32 41.70 -35.34 29.82
N GLU A 33 42.34 -34.79 30.86
CA GLU A 33 42.27 -33.35 31.18
C GLU A 33 42.78 -32.50 30.02
N ILE A 34 43.93 -32.86 29.44
CA ILE A 34 44.52 -32.13 28.30
C ILE A 34 43.59 -32.19 27.08
N VAL A 35 43.09 -33.38 26.73
CA VAL A 35 42.21 -33.57 25.58
C VAL A 35 40.89 -32.81 25.78
N LEU A 36 40.25 -32.95 26.93
CA LEU A 36 39.00 -32.25 27.24
C LEU A 36 39.17 -30.73 27.28
N SER A 37 40.26 -30.24 27.86
CA SER A 37 40.58 -28.80 27.85
C SER A 37 40.75 -28.29 26.43
N ARG A 38 41.47 -29.04 25.58
CA ARG A 38 41.66 -28.67 24.18
C ARG A 38 40.34 -28.64 23.40
N TYR A 39 39.45 -29.61 23.63
CA TYR A 39 38.13 -29.61 23.02
C TYR A 39 37.27 -28.45 23.51
N LEU A 40 37.33 -28.13 24.80
CA LEU A 40 36.60 -27.00 25.37
C LEU A 40 37.06 -25.66 24.78
N ASP A 41 38.38 -25.47 24.63
CA ASP A 41 38.95 -24.30 23.98
C ASP A 41 38.44 -24.17 22.53
N LEU A 42 38.48 -25.26 21.77
CA LEU A 42 38.03 -25.27 20.38
C LEU A 42 36.53 -24.98 20.27
N VAL A 43 35.71 -25.56 21.15
CA VAL A 43 34.27 -25.27 21.19
C VAL A 43 34.01 -23.80 21.54
N THR A 44 34.76 -23.25 22.49
CA THR A 44 34.64 -21.85 22.91
C THR A 44 35.01 -20.89 21.77
N GLU A 45 36.08 -21.19 21.04
CA GLU A 45 36.50 -20.43 19.86
C GLU A 45 35.42 -20.47 18.77
N ARG A 46 34.93 -21.66 18.42
CA ARG A 46 33.85 -21.83 17.43
C ARG A 46 32.55 -21.14 17.84
N TYR A 47 32.22 -21.17 19.12
CA TYR A 47 31.05 -20.47 19.64
C TYR A 47 31.20 -18.95 19.55
N SER A 48 32.39 -18.42 19.87
CA SER A 48 32.71 -17.00 19.71
C SER A 48 32.56 -16.56 18.25
N ASP A 49 33.10 -17.34 17.31
CA ASP A 49 32.98 -17.06 15.87
C ASP A 49 31.51 -17.10 15.43
N ALA A 50 30.77 -18.14 15.80
CA ALA A 50 29.35 -18.25 15.46
C ALA A 50 28.50 -17.11 16.05
N SER A 51 28.82 -16.64 17.26
CA SER A 51 28.16 -15.49 17.88
C SER A 51 28.44 -14.20 17.11
N ARG A 52 29.67 -14.03 16.62
CA ARG A 52 30.05 -12.88 15.78
C ARG A 52 29.34 -12.92 14.43
N ASP A 53 29.31 -14.07 13.77
CA ASP A 53 28.61 -14.25 12.49
C ASP A 53 27.11 -14.02 12.64
N LEU A 54 26.50 -14.52 13.73
CA LEU A 54 25.10 -14.26 14.05
C LEU A 54 24.84 -12.77 14.23
N THR A 55 25.73 -12.05 14.92
CA THR A 55 25.61 -10.60 15.11
C THR A 55 25.65 -9.86 13.76
N ILE A 56 26.57 -10.25 12.87
CA ILE A 56 26.66 -9.67 11.52
C ILE A 56 25.39 -9.96 10.71
N ALA A 57 24.88 -11.19 10.77
CA ALA A 57 23.66 -11.58 10.08
C ALA A 57 22.44 -10.79 10.58
N LEU A 58 22.32 -10.57 11.89
CA LEU A 58 21.25 -9.76 12.48
C LEU A 58 21.31 -8.30 12.05
N LEU A 59 22.51 -7.71 11.99
CA LEU A 59 22.71 -6.34 11.47
C LEU A 59 22.28 -6.25 10.00
N HIS A 60 22.69 -7.21 9.16
CA HIS A 60 22.26 -7.27 7.77
C HIS A 60 20.74 -7.45 7.63
N GLN A 61 20.13 -8.32 8.44
CA GLN A 61 18.69 -8.53 8.45
C GLN A 61 17.94 -7.25 8.85
N GLN A 62 18.46 -6.49 9.82
CA GLN A 62 17.86 -5.23 10.23
C GLN A 62 17.89 -4.19 9.11
N GLU A 63 19.04 -4.05 8.43
CA GLU A 63 19.20 -3.14 7.29
C GLU A 63 18.25 -3.52 6.14
N GLU A 64 18.18 -4.81 5.80
CA GLU A 64 17.28 -5.31 4.76
C GLU A 64 15.80 -5.12 5.12
N SER A 65 15.44 -5.36 6.38
CA SER A 65 14.07 -5.14 6.87
C SER A 65 13.69 -3.67 6.76
N LYS A 66 14.61 -2.76 7.09
CA LYS A 66 14.40 -1.32 6.93
C LYS A 66 14.22 -0.95 5.45
N ARG A 67 15.09 -1.45 4.57
CA ARG A 67 14.99 -1.22 3.11
C ARG A 67 13.67 -1.73 2.53
N ILE A 68 13.21 -2.91 2.97
CA ILE A 68 11.92 -3.47 2.55
C ILE A 68 10.76 -2.60 3.08
N ALA A 69 10.81 -2.16 4.33
CA ALA A 69 9.79 -1.29 4.90
C ALA A 69 9.71 0.05 4.15
N GLU A 70 10.84 0.68 3.86
CA GLU A 70 10.91 1.92 3.06
C GLU A 70 10.31 1.72 1.67
N LYS A 71 10.63 0.59 1.01
CA LYS A 71 10.05 0.25 -0.28
C LYS A 71 8.53 0.09 -0.20
N ILE A 72 8.02 -0.65 0.79
CA ILE A 72 6.56 -0.84 0.99
C ILE A 72 5.87 0.50 1.21
N ILE A 73 6.42 1.37 2.07
CA ILE A 73 5.85 2.69 2.35
C ILE A 73 5.82 3.55 1.09
N THR A 74 6.90 3.52 0.31
CA THR A 74 7.01 4.27 -0.95
C THR A 74 5.98 3.76 -1.97
N GLU A 75 5.94 2.45 -2.21
CA GLU A 75 5.01 1.84 -3.16
C GLU A 75 3.55 2.05 -2.75
N ALA A 76 3.24 1.97 -1.45
CA ALA A 76 1.90 2.25 -0.94
C ALA A 76 1.53 3.74 -1.12
N SER A 77 2.48 4.66 -0.90
CA SER A 77 2.26 6.09 -1.08
C SER A 77 2.02 6.43 -2.55
N ASP A 78 2.80 5.86 -3.45
CA ASP A 78 2.63 6.00 -4.90
C ASP A 78 1.29 5.42 -5.36
N TYR A 79 0.91 4.25 -4.86
CA TYR A 79 -0.39 3.63 -5.14
C TYR A 79 -1.55 4.53 -4.69
N VAL A 80 -1.52 5.02 -3.45
CA VAL A 80 -2.56 5.92 -2.92
C VAL A 80 -2.61 7.22 -3.71
N SER A 81 -1.46 7.82 -4.01
CA SER A 81 -1.37 9.05 -4.82
C SER A 81 -2.01 8.86 -6.20
N ASN A 82 -1.70 7.75 -6.87
CA ASN A 82 -2.28 7.43 -8.17
C ASN A 82 -3.79 7.18 -8.07
N GLN A 83 -4.26 6.47 -7.05
CA GLN A 83 -5.69 6.22 -6.85
C GLN A 83 -6.47 7.50 -6.56
N VAL A 84 -5.90 8.41 -5.76
CA VAL A 84 -6.49 9.73 -5.50
C VAL A 84 -6.52 10.56 -6.78
N ARG A 85 -5.43 10.59 -7.56
CA ARG A 85 -5.39 11.33 -8.82
C ARG A 85 -6.45 10.83 -9.80
N GLN A 86 -6.56 9.51 -9.96
CA GLN A 86 -7.57 8.89 -10.80
C GLN A 86 -8.99 9.23 -10.33
N SER A 87 -9.27 9.12 -9.02
CA SER A 87 -10.58 9.46 -8.47
C SER A 87 -10.94 10.93 -8.64
N VAL A 88 -9.96 11.83 -8.52
CA VAL A 88 -10.14 13.27 -8.78
C VAL A 88 -10.42 13.53 -10.26
N GLU A 89 -9.67 12.90 -11.17
CA GLU A 89 -9.89 13.01 -12.61
C GLU A 89 -11.30 12.51 -13.00
N GLU A 90 -11.71 11.35 -12.49
CA GLU A 90 -13.06 10.80 -12.69
C GLU A 90 -14.14 11.76 -12.16
N SER A 91 -13.95 12.32 -10.96
CA SER A 91 -14.87 13.27 -10.35
C SER A 91 -14.99 14.58 -11.16
N ILE A 92 -13.88 15.10 -11.69
CA ILE A 92 -13.88 16.29 -12.55
C ILE A 92 -14.61 16.00 -13.87
N LEU A 93 -14.39 14.81 -14.44
CA LEU A 93 -15.02 14.39 -15.69
C LEU A 93 -16.53 14.24 -15.51
N GLU A 94 -16.96 13.64 -14.40
CA GLU A 94 -18.37 13.52 -14.02
C GLU A 94 -19.01 14.89 -13.74
N ALA A 95 -18.34 15.77 -12.99
CA ALA A 95 -18.81 17.14 -12.76
C ALA A 95 -18.97 17.92 -14.08
N SER A 96 -18.00 17.81 -14.98
CA SER A 96 -18.04 18.45 -16.30
C SER A 96 -19.18 17.94 -17.17
N LYS A 97 -19.43 16.61 -17.14
CA LYS A 97 -20.55 15.99 -17.83
C LYS A 97 -21.89 16.49 -17.28
N ASN A 98 -22.05 16.51 -15.96
CA ASN A 98 -23.24 17.00 -15.29
C ASN A 98 -23.51 18.48 -15.61
N LEU A 99 -22.48 19.34 -15.58
CA LEU A 99 -22.61 20.76 -15.95
C LEU A 99 -23.01 20.94 -17.41
N LYS A 100 -22.44 20.16 -18.32
CA LYS A 100 -22.80 20.20 -19.75
C LYS A 100 -24.25 19.75 -19.96
N GLN A 101 -24.69 18.70 -19.26
CA GLN A 101 -26.07 18.22 -19.30
C GLN A 101 -27.06 19.25 -18.74
N GLN A 102 -26.70 19.92 -17.64
CA GLN A 102 -27.50 20.99 -17.05
C GLN A 102 -27.59 22.21 -17.97
N SER A 103 -26.50 22.60 -18.62
CA SER A 103 -26.47 23.67 -19.63
C SER A 103 -27.38 23.34 -20.82
N LEU A 104 -27.29 22.12 -21.36
CA LEU A 104 -28.17 21.66 -22.44
C LEU A 104 -29.64 21.62 -22.00
N GLY A 105 -29.92 21.12 -20.79
CA GLY A 105 -31.28 21.11 -20.21
C GLY A 105 -31.87 22.51 -20.03
N ASN A 106 -31.08 23.47 -19.56
CA ASN A 106 -31.49 24.88 -19.44
C ASN A 106 -31.75 25.53 -20.80
N ASN A 107 -30.93 25.22 -21.81
CA ASN A 107 -31.11 25.74 -23.16
C ASN A 107 -32.36 25.16 -23.84
N ILE A 108 -32.68 23.88 -23.62
CA ILE A 108 -33.89 23.23 -24.14
C ILE A 108 -35.15 23.75 -23.41
N ALA A 109 -35.09 23.93 -22.09
CA ALA A 109 -36.19 24.52 -21.32
C ALA A 109 -36.47 25.97 -21.74
N SER A 110 -35.42 26.75 -21.98
CA SER A 110 -35.53 28.12 -22.49
C SER A 110 -36.05 28.15 -23.93
N SER A 111 -35.54 27.28 -24.80
CA SER A 111 -35.99 27.16 -26.20
C SER A 111 -37.48 26.79 -26.29
N ASN A 112 -37.97 25.88 -25.44
CA ASN A 112 -39.38 25.52 -25.38
C ASN A 112 -40.26 26.66 -24.84
N TYR A 113 -39.75 27.48 -23.92
CA TYR A 113 -40.45 28.66 -23.42
C TYR A 113 -40.58 29.75 -24.50
N TYR A 114 -39.52 30.01 -25.27
CA TYR A 114 -39.57 30.96 -26.39
C TYR A 114 -40.39 30.42 -27.57
N ALA A 115 -40.33 29.11 -27.85
CA ALA A 115 -41.12 28.47 -28.90
C ALA A 115 -42.63 28.51 -28.60
N GLN A 116 -43.06 28.22 -27.37
CA GLN A 116 -44.48 28.35 -26.98
C GLN A 116 -44.98 29.80 -27.05
N LYS A 117 -44.14 30.77 -26.67
CA LYS A 117 -44.52 32.20 -26.75
C LYS A 117 -44.58 32.69 -28.20
N ALA A 118 -43.76 32.13 -29.09
CA ALA A 118 -43.79 32.39 -30.52
C ALA A 118 -45.03 31.79 -31.19
N GLU A 119 -45.41 30.55 -30.87
CA GLU A 119 -46.62 29.92 -31.42
C GLU A 119 -47.90 30.69 -31.09
N LYS A 120 -48.04 31.19 -29.84
CA LYS A 120 -49.22 31.98 -29.44
C LYS A 120 -49.29 33.35 -30.14
N LYS A 121 -48.16 33.94 -30.48
CA LYS A 121 -48.13 35.20 -31.26
C LYS A 121 -48.39 34.95 -32.75
N ALA A 122 -47.90 33.83 -33.28
CA ALA A 122 -48.12 33.44 -34.68
C ALA A 122 -49.61 33.19 -34.96
N THR A 123 -50.33 32.51 -34.06
CA THR A 123 -51.79 32.28 -34.23
C THR A 123 -52.60 33.57 -34.24
N LEU A 124 -52.25 34.54 -33.38
CA LEU A 124 -52.88 35.86 -33.38
C LEU A 124 -52.59 36.66 -34.65
N ALA A 125 -51.35 36.58 -35.17
CA ALA A 125 -50.97 37.25 -36.41
C ALA A 125 -51.72 36.67 -37.63
N THR A 126 -51.90 35.35 -37.69
CA THR A 126 -52.64 34.69 -38.78
C THR A 126 -54.11 35.11 -38.78
N ILE A 127 -54.76 35.21 -37.61
CA ILE A 127 -56.15 35.66 -37.51
C ILE A 127 -56.28 37.12 -37.99
N MET A 128 -55.36 38.00 -37.59
CA MET A 128 -55.36 39.40 -38.03
C MET A 128 -55.11 39.54 -39.54
N ALA A 129 -54.25 38.70 -40.13
CA ALA A 129 -54.00 38.69 -41.56
C ALA A 129 -55.25 38.28 -42.37
N VAL A 130 -55.98 37.26 -41.90
CA VAL A 130 -57.23 36.82 -42.53
C VAL A 130 -58.28 37.94 -42.52
N VAL A 131 -58.45 38.63 -41.39
CA VAL A 131 -59.38 39.77 -41.27
C VAL A 131 -58.99 40.90 -42.22
N SER A 132 -57.70 41.24 -42.31
CA SER A 132 -57.22 42.29 -43.22
C SER A 132 -57.48 41.95 -44.69
N THR A 133 -57.33 40.69 -45.10
CA THR A 133 -57.61 40.28 -46.48
C THR A 133 -59.10 40.33 -46.80
N VAL A 134 -59.97 39.97 -45.87
CA VAL A 134 -61.43 40.05 -46.08
C VAL A 134 -61.89 41.49 -46.22
N VAL A 135 -61.38 42.41 -45.40
CA VAL A 135 -61.71 43.84 -45.49
C VAL A 135 -61.22 44.45 -46.81
N ALA A 136 -60.02 44.06 -47.28
CA ALA A 136 -59.48 44.54 -48.55
C ALA A 136 -60.30 44.06 -49.76
N VAL A 137 -60.79 42.82 -49.76
CA VAL A 137 -61.65 42.28 -50.82
C VAL A 137 -63.01 42.99 -50.84
N VAL A 138 -63.62 43.24 -49.67
CA VAL A 138 -64.88 43.99 -49.58
C VAL A 138 -64.72 45.42 -50.08
N ALA A 139 -63.63 46.09 -49.72
CA ALA A 139 -63.33 47.44 -50.20
C ALA A 139 -63.15 47.50 -51.74
N LEU A 140 -62.47 46.51 -52.33
CA LEU A 140 -62.30 46.40 -53.78
C LEU A 140 -63.64 46.20 -54.51
N VAL A 141 -64.53 45.38 -53.96
CA VAL A 141 -65.85 45.12 -54.53
C VAL A 141 -66.73 46.39 -54.49
N VAL A 142 -66.68 47.15 -53.39
CA VAL A 142 -67.42 48.42 -53.27
C VAL A 142 -66.92 49.48 -54.25
N VAL A 143 -65.60 49.56 -54.48
CA VAL A 143 -65.02 50.50 -55.45
C VAL A 143 -65.33 50.10 -56.89
N ALA A 144 -65.49 48.81 -57.19
CA ALA A 144 -65.84 48.32 -58.53
C ALA A 144 -67.34 48.45 -58.88
N LEU A 145 -68.20 48.71 -57.89
CA LEU A 145 -69.66 48.85 -58.05
C LEU A 145 -70.13 50.32 -58.01
N ASN A 146 -69.22 51.27 -57.81
CA ASN A 146 -69.45 52.72 -57.84
C ASN A 146 -68.89 53.34 -59.13
#